data_AF-A0A961VP58-F1
#
_entry.id   AF-A0A961VP58-F1
#
_cell.length_a   1.000
_cell.length_b   1.000
_cell.length_c   1.000
_cell.angle_alpha   90.00
_cell.angle_beta   90.00
_cell.angle_gamma   90.00
#
_symmetry.space_group_name_H-M   'P 1'
#
loop_
_entity.id
_entity.type
_entity.pdbx_description
1 polymer ?
#
loop_
_entity_poly.entity_id
_entity_poly.type
_entity_poly.pdbx_seq_one_letter_code
_entity_poly.pdbx_strand_id
1 'polypeptide(L)'
;MKKFFAALAIATAAVVAFATPSQAGLLSIFQPKPKIVATVSLSEQKMFVAVTDSRGKTQKFVWDVSTGREGFATPRGEFTPTWLSKDHKSSQYEDAPMPYAVFFKNGVAIHATEAVSRLGTPASHGCVRLAPENASAFFAMVETYGKFNTRIVVTG
;
A
#
# COMPACT_ATOMS: atom_id res chain seq x y z
N MET A 1 59.27 -64.24 -6.08
CA MET A 1 58.57 -63.64 -7.24
C MET A 1 57.21 -64.30 -7.39
N LYS A 2 56.12 -63.61 -7.00
CA LYS A 2 54.74 -63.82 -7.48
C LYS A 2 53.86 -62.76 -6.81
N LYS A 3 53.09 -62.08 -7.65
CA LYS A 3 52.58 -60.72 -7.47
C LYS A 3 51.27 -60.73 -6.68
N PHE A 4 51.12 -59.80 -5.74
CA PHE A 4 49.83 -59.46 -5.14
C PHE A 4 49.02 -58.66 -6.16
N PHE A 5 47.81 -59.13 -6.50
CA PHE A 5 46.82 -58.33 -7.21
C PHE A 5 45.79 -57.83 -6.18
N ALA A 6 45.85 -56.54 -5.85
CA ALA A 6 44.78 -55.87 -5.13
C ALA A 6 43.69 -55.46 -6.14
N ALA A 7 42.46 -55.94 -5.91
CA ALA A 7 41.30 -55.48 -6.65
C ALA A 7 40.93 -54.07 -6.18
N LEU A 8 40.95 -53.11 -7.09
CA LEU A 8 40.52 -51.73 -6.85
C LEU A 8 38.99 -51.67 -6.98
N ALA A 9 38.28 -51.50 -5.86
CA ALA A 9 36.86 -51.18 -5.87
C ALA A 9 36.69 -49.70 -6.30
N ILE A 10 36.08 -49.47 -7.47
CA ILE A 10 35.68 -48.14 -7.91
C ILE A 10 34.38 -47.80 -7.20
N ALA A 11 34.46 -47.03 -6.11
CA ALA A 11 33.29 -46.37 -5.55
C ALA A 11 32.95 -45.16 -6.43
N THR A 12 31.88 -45.24 -7.19
CA THR A 12 31.32 -44.10 -7.93
C THR A 12 30.73 -43.11 -6.92
N ALA A 13 31.43 -42.02 -6.68
CA ALA A 13 30.88 -40.88 -5.97
C ALA A 13 29.79 -40.24 -6.84
N ALA A 14 28.52 -40.37 -6.43
CA ALA A 14 27.43 -39.60 -7.00
C ALA A 14 27.68 -38.11 -6.68
N VAL A 15 28.09 -37.35 -7.69
CA VAL A 15 28.18 -35.89 -7.58
C VAL A 15 26.74 -35.36 -7.51
N VAL A 16 26.27 -35.07 -6.29
CA VAL A 16 25.02 -34.34 -6.10
C VAL A 16 25.29 -32.91 -6.55
N ALA A 17 24.83 -32.57 -7.76
CA ALA A 17 24.93 -31.22 -8.28
C ALA A 17 24.03 -30.29 -7.44
N PHE A 18 24.63 -29.56 -6.50
CA PHE A 18 23.96 -28.41 -5.91
C PHE A 18 23.79 -27.37 -7.02
N ALA A 19 22.57 -27.23 -7.54
CA ALA A 19 22.23 -26.16 -8.45
C ALA A 19 22.52 -24.83 -7.74
N THR A 20 23.54 -24.11 -8.18
CA THR A 20 23.80 -22.75 -7.71
C THR A 20 22.61 -21.89 -8.13
N PRO A 21 21.89 -21.25 -7.18
CA PRO A 21 20.81 -20.35 -7.58
C PRO A 21 21.42 -19.27 -8.47
N SER A 22 20.80 -19.06 -9.64
CA SER A 22 21.22 -18.03 -10.57
C SER A 22 21.26 -16.68 -9.85
N GLN A 23 22.21 -15.83 -10.22
CA GLN A 23 22.44 -14.53 -9.58
C GLN A 23 21.17 -13.65 -9.56
N ALA A 24 20.22 -13.92 -10.47
CA ALA A 24 18.89 -13.31 -10.50
C ALA A 24 18.01 -13.65 -9.28
N GLY A 25 18.12 -14.86 -8.72
CA GLY A 25 17.37 -15.28 -7.53
C GLY A 25 17.86 -14.61 -6.25
N LEU A 26 19.18 -14.38 -6.14
CA LEU A 26 19.80 -13.71 -4.98
C LEU A 26 19.55 -12.20 -4.95
N LEU A 27 19.32 -11.55 -6.10
CA LEU A 27 19.00 -10.11 -6.16
C LEU A 27 17.55 -9.80 -5.73
N SER A 28 16.64 -10.78 -5.80
CA SER A 28 15.21 -10.60 -5.52
C SER A 28 14.92 -10.36 -4.02
N ILE A 29 15.75 -10.87 -3.11
CA ILE A 29 15.62 -10.64 -1.66
C ILE A 29 16.09 -9.26 -1.20
N PHE A 30 16.78 -8.49 -2.05
CA PHE A 30 17.30 -7.16 -1.74
C PHE A 30 16.54 -6.01 -2.41
N GLN A 31 15.49 -6.30 -3.20
CA GLN A 31 14.69 -5.23 -3.78
C GLN A 31 13.83 -4.57 -2.68
N PRO A 32 13.90 -3.24 -2.50
CA PRO A 32 13.00 -2.56 -1.58
C PRO A 32 11.56 -2.79 -2.02
N LYS A 33 10.70 -3.21 -1.10
CA LYS A 33 9.27 -3.36 -1.39
C LYS A 33 8.71 -2.00 -1.83
N PRO A 34 7.82 -1.95 -2.85
CA PRO A 34 7.16 -0.72 -3.22
C PRO A 34 6.51 -0.07 -2.00
N LYS A 35 6.61 1.24 -1.85
CA LYS A 35 6.12 1.97 -0.67
C LYS A 35 5.22 3.11 -1.08
N ILE A 36 4.03 3.17 -0.49
CA ILE A 36 3.10 4.30 -0.62
C ILE A 36 3.14 5.11 0.68
N VAL A 37 3.32 6.41 0.55
CA VAL A 37 3.12 7.38 1.64
C VAL A 37 2.09 8.40 1.20
N ALA A 38 0.95 8.42 1.88
CA ALA A 38 -0.13 9.39 1.66
C ALA A 38 -0.19 10.34 2.86
N THR A 39 0.24 11.58 2.67
CA THR A 39 0.19 12.62 3.70
C THR A 39 -1.04 13.50 3.48
N VAL A 40 -1.97 13.50 4.42
CA VAL A 40 -3.17 14.33 4.43
C VAL A 40 -2.92 15.55 5.32
N SER A 41 -2.88 16.73 4.72
CA SER A 41 -2.77 18.01 5.41
C SER A 41 -4.16 18.56 5.69
N LEU A 42 -4.56 18.63 6.97
CA LEU A 42 -5.85 19.16 7.40
C LEU A 42 -5.93 20.68 7.22
N SER A 43 -4.82 21.41 7.35
CA SER A 43 -4.78 22.85 7.14
C SER A 43 -4.88 23.23 5.66
N GLU A 44 -4.20 22.49 4.79
CA GLU A 44 -4.20 22.76 3.33
C GLU A 44 -5.38 22.11 2.59
N GLN A 45 -6.09 21.17 3.24
CA GLN A 45 -7.07 20.30 2.60
C GLN A 45 -6.52 19.62 1.34
N LYS A 46 -5.30 19.08 1.47
CA LYS A 46 -4.61 18.34 0.40
C LYS A 46 -4.12 16.99 0.87
N MET A 47 -4.05 16.04 -0.06
CA MET A 47 -3.37 14.78 0.11
C MET A 47 -2.20 14.69 -0.87
N PHE A 48 -1.01 14.54 -0.32
CA PHE A 48 0.24 14.32 -1.05
C PHE A 48 0.52 12.82 -1.08
N VAL A 49 0.61 12.23 -2.27
CA VAL A 49 0.87 10.80 -2.41
C VAL A 49 2.22 10.60 -3.07
N ALA A 50 3.11 9.89 -2.38
CA ALA A 50 4.38 9.44 -2.92
C ALA A 50 4.37 7.92 -3.04
N VAL A 51 4.67 7.42 -4.24
CA VAL A 51 4.68 5.99 -4.55
C VAL A 51 6.05 5.65 -5.11
N THR A 52 6.79 4.79 -4.42
CA THR A 52 8.12 4.33 -4.85
C THR A 52 8.01 2.89 -5.34
N ASP A 53 8.40 2.63 -6.59
CA ASP A 53 8.39 1.28 -7.17
C ASP A 53 9.57 0.43 -6.67
N SER A 54 9.59 -0.85 -7.06
CA SER A 54 10.67 -1.78 -6.66
C SER A 54 12.05 -1.39 -7.20
N ARG A 55 12.11 -0.54 -8.22
CA ARG A 55 13.35 0.00 -8.80
C ARG A 55 13.78 1.31 -8.13
N GLY A 56 13.08 1.75 -7.10
CA GLY A 56 13.36 2.98 -6.37
C GLY A 56 12.87 4.25 -7.08
N LYS A 57 12.09 4.16 -8.15
CA LYS A 57 11.52 5.34 -8.83
C LYS A 57 10.30 5.84 -8.06
N THR A 58 10.31 7.11 -7.64
CA THR A 58 9.19 7.75 -6.94
C THR A 58 8.33 8.60 -7.86
N GLN A 59 7.01 8.37 -7.82
CA GLN A 59 5.98 9.21 -8.42
C GLN A 59 5.28 10.01 -7.32
N LYS A 60 4.89 11.26 -7.61
CA LYS A 60 4.24 12.16 -6.65
C LYS A 60 2.93 12.72 -7.23
N PHE A 61 1.91 12.78 -6.39
CA PHE A 61 0.60 13.34 -6.72
C PHE A 61 0.16 14.30 -5.62
N VAL A 62 -0.63 15.31 -5.99
CA VAL A 62 -1.25 16.26 -5.06
C VAL A 62 -2.72 16.33 -5.42
N TRP A 63 -3.58 16.03 -4.45
CA TRP A 63 -5.03 16.00 -4.64
C TRP A 63 -5.72 16.85 -3.60
N ASP A 64 -6.74 17.59 -4.01
CA ASP A 64 -7.64 18.23 -3.06
C ASP A 64 -8.47 17.18 -2.32
N VAL A 65 -8.63 17.39 -1.02
CA VAL A 65 -9.47 16.54 -0.17
C VAL A 65 -10.55 17.35 0.51
N SER A 66 -11.56 16.65 1.02
CA SER A 66 -12.47 17.21 2.02
C SER A 66 -12.50 16.31 3.25
N THR A 67 -11.92 16.83 4.33
CA THR A 67 -11.76 16.14 5.61
C THR A 67 -12.91 16.45 6.58
N GLY A 68 -12.79 15.95 7.80
CA GLY A 68 -13.77 16.12 8.87
C GLY A 68 -14.03 17.59 9.20
N ARG A 69 -15.31 18.00 9.18
CA ARG A 69 -15.72 19.35 9.61
C ARG A 69 -15.64 19.51 11.13
N GLU A 70 -15.90 20.73 11.60
CA GLU A 70 -16.02 21.00 13.04
C GLU A 70 -16.99 20.02 13.73
N GLY A 71 -16.57 19.48 14.87
CA GLY A 71 -17.30 18.42 15.59
C GLY A 71 -17.05 16.99 15.08
N PHE A 72 -16.39 16.81 13.93
CA PHE A 72 -16.13 15.51 13.30
C PHE A 72 -14.68 15.38 12.81
N ALA A 73 -13.71 15.77 13.65
CA ALA A 73 -12.31 15.86 13.26
C ALA A 73 -11.76 14.53 12.69
N THR A 74 -11.06 14.62 11.56
CA THR A 74 -10.26 13.50 11.04
C THR A 74 -9.12 13.19 12.03
N PRO A 75 -8.91 11.93 12.42
CA PRO A 75 -7.89 11.57 13.40
C PRO A 75 -6.47 11.85 12.86
N ARG A 76 -5.66 12.55 13.66
CA ARG A 76 -4.25 12.83 13.36
C ARG A 76 -3.35 11.66 13.74
N GLY A 77 -2.21 11.56 13.06
CA GLY A 77 -1.17 10.57 13.34
C GLY A 77 -0.80 9.73 12.12
N GLU A 78 -0.07 8.64 12.37
CA GLU A 78 0.35 7.70 11.34
C GLU A 78 -0.45 6.41 11.43
N PHE A 79 -0.92 5.94 10.27
CA PHE A 79 -1.80 4.79 10.16
C PHE A 79 -1.36 3.84 9.05
N THR A 80 -1.63 2.57 9.27
CA THR A 80 -1.57 1.54 8.23
C THR A 80 -3.00 1.21 7.81
N PRO A 81 -3.31 1.14 6.50
CA PRO A 81 -4.62 0.70 6.06
C PRO A 81 -5.01 -0.65 6.66
N THR A 82 -6.26 -0.79 7.10
CA THR A 82 -6.76 -1.99 7.77
C THR A 82 -7.50 -2.90 6.79
N TRP A 83 -8.37 -2.35 5.95
CA TRP A 83 -9.09 -3.10 4.91
C TRP A 83 -9.57 -2.18 3.79
N LEU A 84 -9.90 -2.79 2.65
CA LEU A 84 -10.31 -2.13 1.43
C LEU A 84 -11.72 -2.60 1.07
N SER A 85 -12.55 -1.70 0.55
CA SER A 85 -13.85 -2.06 -0.01
C SER A 85 -14.18 -1.12 -1.17
N LYS A 86 -14.34 -1.71 -2.36
CA LYS A 86 -14.60 -0.96 -3.59
C LYS A 86 -15.98 -0.30 -3.59
N ASP A 87 -17.00 -1.01 -3.10
CA ASP A 87 -18.41 -0.60 -3.13
C ASP A 87 -18.99 -0.45 -1.72
N HIS A 88 -18.24 0.18 -0.81
CA HIS A 88 -18.66 0.30 0.58
C HIS A 88 -19.90 1.21 0.72
N LYS A 89 -20.79 0.83 1.64
CA LYS A 89 -21.92 1.64 2.10
C LYS A 89 -21.88 1.74 3.61
N SER A 90 -21.98 2.96 4.12
CA SER A 90 -21.88 3.19 5.56
C SER A 90 -23.22 2.97 6.25
N SER A 91 -23.31 1.93 7.07
CA SER A 91 -24.51 1.65 7.88
C SER A 91 -24.79 2.72 8.95
N GLN A 92 -23.79 3.53 9.32
CA GLN A 92 -23.94 4.63 10.28
C GLN A 92 -24.55 5.89 9.63
N TYR A 93 -24.50 5.99 8.30
CA TYR A 93 -24.96 7.16 7.56
C TYR A 93 -25.95 6.75 6.48
N GLU A 94 -27.00 6.02 6.85
CA GLU A 94 -28.12 5.68 5.95
C GLU A 94 -27.66 5.05 4.61
N ASP A 95 -26.71 4.11 4.68
CA ASP A 95 -26.11 3.45 3.52
C ASP A 95 -25.44 4.40 2.52
N ALA A 96 -24.98 5.57 3.00
CA ALA A 96 -24.25 6.52 2.18
C ALA A 96 -23.06 5.85 1.47
N PRO A 97 -22.91 6.07 0.15
CA PRO A 97 -21.88 5.42 -0.64
C PRO A 97 -20.50 5.95 -0.27
N MET A 98 -19.54 5.04 -0.11
CA MET A 98 -18.12 5.32 0.07
C MET A 98 -17.30 4.51 -0.96
N PRO A 99 -17.37 4.86 -2.25
CA PRO A 99 -16.67 4.10 -3.28
C PRO A 99 -15.15 4.16 -3.08
N TYR A 100 -14.46 3.08 -3.42
CA TYR A 100 -13.00 2.96 -3.30
C TYR A 100 -12.47 3.24 -1.89
N ALA A 101 -13.17 2.73 -0.87
CA ALA A 101 -12.82 2.97 0.52
C ALA A 101 -11.56 2.22 0.95
N VAL A 102 -10.59 2.97 1.47
CA VAL A 102 -9.40 2.49 2.17
C VAL A 102 -9.50 2.89 3.64
N PHE A 103 -9.88 1.94 4.48
CA PHE A 103 -10.04 2.17 5.91
C PHE A 103 -8.70 2.19 6.62
N PHE A 104 -8.56 3.07 7.62
CA PHE A 104 -7.30 3.20 8.36
C PHE A 104 -7.46 3.40 9.87
N LYS A 105 -8.65 3.80 10.36
CA LYS A 105 -8.90 3.94 11.81
C LYS A 105 -10.38 3.89 12.16
N ASN A 106 -10.84 2.89 12.91
CA ASN A 106 -12.18 2.86 13.55
C ASN A 106 -13.36 3.32 12.65
N GLY A 107 -13.42 2.86 11.40
CA GLY A 107 -14.47 3.26 10.43
C GLY A 107 -14.17 4.53 9.62
N VAL A 108 -13.09 5.25 9.93
CA VAL A 108 -12.55 6.35 9.11
C VAL A 108 -11.79 5.77 7.91
N ALA A 109 -12.08 6.30 6.73
CA ALA A 109 -11.49 5.89 5.47
C ALA A 109 -11.09 7.07 4.58
N ILE A 110 -10.19 6.79 3.64
CA ILE A 110 -10.03 7.59 2.41
C ILE A 110 -10.96 6.98 1.35
N HIS A 111 -11.84 7.78 0.72
CA HIS A 111 -12.81 7.28 -0.26
C HIS A 111 -13.28 8.36 -1.25
N ALA A 112 -13.96 7.94 -2.32
CA ALA A 112 -14.55 8.84 -3.32
C ALA A 112 -15.77 9.60 -2.77
N THR A 113 -16.04 10.77 -3.34
CA THR A 113 -17.27 11.52 -3.08
C THR A 113 -17.86 12.10 -4.36
N GLU A 114 -19.19 12.15 -4.42
CA GLU A 114 -19.93 12.90 -5.45
C GLU A 114 -19.96 14.40 -5.16
N ALA A 115 -19.69 14.82 -3.91
CA ALA A 115 -19.64 16.22 -3.51
C ALA A 115 -18.30 16.88 -3.89
N VAL A 116 -17.90 16.74 -5.15
CA VAL A 116 -16.59 17.20 -5.68
C VAL A 116 -16.39 18.70 -5.46
N SER A 117 -17.46 19.50 -5.54
CA SER A 117 -17.45 20.94 -5.27
C SER A 117 -17.06 21.33 -3.84
N ARG A 118 -16.99 20.37 -2.91
CA ARG A 118 -16.58 20.57 -1.50
C ARG A 118 -15.10 20.25 -1.25
N LEU A 119 -14.39 19.69 -2.23
CA LEU A 119 -12.96 19.43 -2.10
C LEU A 119 -12.19 20.75 -1.91
N GLY A 120 -11.15 20.72 -1.09
CA GLY A 120 -10.41 21.91 -0.64
C GLY A 120 -10.98 22.54 0.65
N THR A 121 -12.08 22.02 1.20
CA THR A 121 -12.65 22.49 2.48
C THR A 121 -13.08 21.33 3.37
N PRO A 122 -13.03 21.45 4.71
CA PRO A 122 -13.61 20.46 5.61
C PRO A 122 -15.13 20.38 5.46
N ALA A 123 -15.67 19.17 5.28
CA ALA A 123 -17.12 18.97 5.18
C ALA A 123 -17.59 17.54 5.55
N SER A 124 -16.68 16.62 5.88
CA SER A 124 -17.01 15.20 6.10
C SER A 124 -17.35 14.94 7.57
N HIS A 125 -17.73 13.70 7.89
CA HIS A 125 -17.88 13.23 9.27
C HIS A 125 -16.62 12.49 9.79
N GLY A 126 -15.44 12.90 9.32
CA GLY A 126 -14.13 12.37 9.76
C GLY A 126 -13.34 11.68 8.65
N CYS A 127 -14.01 11.11 7.65
CA CYS A 127 -13.36 10.51 6.48
C CYS A 127 -12.61 11.55 5.65
N VAL A 128 -11.64 11.09 4.87
CA VAL A 128 -10.91 11.90 3.89
C VAL A 128 -11.54 11.63 2.52
N ARG A 129 -12.28 12.60 2.00
CA ARG A 129 -12.93 12.47 0.70
C ARG A 129 -12.02 12.94 -0.42
N LEU A 130 -12.02 12.20 -1.52
CA LEU A 130 -11.30 12.49 -2.75
C LEU A 130 -12.27 12.57 -3.93
N ALA A 131 -11.81 13.22 -5.01
CA ALA A 131 -12.45 13.07 -6.32
C ALA A 131 -12.47 11.57 -6.73
N PRO A 132 -13.51 11.10 -7.44
CA PRO A 132 -13.66 9.68 -7.79
C PRO A 132 -12.43 9.08 -8.48
N GLU A 133 -11.79 9.81 -9.40
CA GLU A 133 -10.63 9.33 -10.14
C GLU A 133 -9.44 9.12 -9.21
N ASN A 134 -9.19 10.10 -8.32
CA ASN A 134 -8.10 10.06 -7.34
C ASN A 134 -8.32 8.95 -6.31
N ALA A 135 -9.55 8.76 -5.83
CA ALA A 135 -9.90 7.68 -4.91
C ALA A 135 -9.68 6.31 -5.57
N SER A 136 -10.12 6.13 -6.82
CA SER A 136 -9.92 4.89 -7.57
C SER A 136 -8.43 4.59 -7.77
N ALA A 137 -7.63 5.60 -8.11
CA ALA A 137 -6.20 5.46 -8.27
C ALA A 137 -5.52 5.09 -6.95
N PHE A 138 -5.86 5.77 -5.86
CA PHE A 138 -5.33 5.46 -4.53
C PHE A 138 -5.65 4.03 -4.11
N PHE A 139 -6.92 3.63 -4.24
CA PHE A 139 -7.37 2.28 -3.93
C PHE A 139 -6.59 1.24 -4.73
N ALA A 140 -6.48 1.43 -6.06
CA ALA A 140 -5.74 0.52 -6.93
C ALA A 140 -4.26 0.42 -6.53
N MET A 141 -3.62 1.54 -6.16
CA MET A 141 -2.25 1.52 -5.66
C MET A 141 -2.12 0.70 -4.36
N VAL A 142 -3.02 0.92 -3.39
CA VAL A 142 -3.00 0.18 -2.11
C VAL A 142 -3.33 -1.30 -2.29
N GLU A 143 -4.23 -1.64 -3.22
CA GLU A 143 -4.54 -3.01 -3.60
C GLU A 143 -3.33 -3.69 -4.25
N THR A 144 -2.65 -3.00 -5.17
CA THR A 144 -1.50 -3.53 -5.91
C THR A 144 -0.26 -3.70 -5.02
N TYR A 145 0.10 -2.66 -4.25
CA TYR A 145 1.32 -2.68 -3.43
C TYR A 145 1.09 -3.22 -2.02
N GLY A 146 -0.16 -3.32 -1.59
CA GLY A 146 -0.54 -3.90 -0.32
C GLY A 146 -0.60 -2.88 0.82
N LYS A 147 -1.55 -3.12 1.72
CA LYS A 147 -1.81 -2.32 2.92
C LYS A 147 -0.57 -2.10 3.79
N PHE A 148 0.21 -3.15 4.05
CA PHE A 148 1.37 -3.08 4.95
C PHE A 148 2.51 -2.22 4.39
N ASN A 149 2.55 -2.03 3.08
CA ASN A 149 3.50 -1.18 2.37
C ASN A 149 2.97 0.27 2.20
N THR A 150 1.79 0.55 2.72
CA THR A 150 1.15 1.86 2.69
C THR A 150 1.21 2.50 4.07
N ARG A 151 1.51 3.80 4.10
CA ARG A 151 1.38 4.65 5.28
C ARG A 151 0.51 5.85 4.95
N ILE A 152 -0.49 6.08 5.81
CA ILE A 152 -1.34 7.27 5.79
C ILE A 152 -0.89 8.14 6.97
N VAL A 153 -0.47 9.36 6.69
CA VAL A 153 -0.02 10.31 7.69
C VAL A 153 -0.99 11.49 7.68
N VAL A 154 -1.65 11.77 8.79
CA VAL A 154 -2.59 12.89 8.90
C VAL A 154 -1.98 13.96 9.79
N THR A 155 -1.76 15.15 9.22
CA THR A 155 -1.06 16.30 9.84
C THR A 155 -1.90 17.56 9.80
N GLY A 156 -1.47 18.59 10.55
CA GLY A 156 -2.08 19.93 10.54
C GLY A 156 -3.03 20.13 11.70
#